data_AF-A0A2I0WVC9-F1
#
_entry.id   AF-A0A2I0WVC9-F1
#
_cell.length_a   1.000
_cell.length_b   1.000
_cell.length_c   1.000
_cell.angle_alpha   90.00
_cell.angle_beta   90.00
_cell.angle_gamma   90.00
#
_symmetry.space_group_name_H-M   'P 1'
#
loop_
_entity.id
_entity.type
_entity.pdbx_description
1 polymer ?
#
loop_
_entity_poly.entity_id
_entity_poly.type
_entity_poly.pdbx_seq_one_letter_code
_entity_poly.pdbx_strand_id
1 'polypeptide(L)'
;MRVLQMIQDGDIFATINQKDGMVSFHEDPEQYKTCEMIDQIDSSIQRLMALSKKLTAIDEHISCDPAYITKIGRERPRLDFDDFDSVPHKFL
;
A
#
# COMPACT_ATOMS: atom_id res chain seq x y z
N MET A 1 29.56 -2.83 14.81
CA MET A 1 29.48 -2.65 13.35
C MET A 1 30.75 -1.99 12.86
N ARG A 2 31.37 -2.53 11.80
CA ARG A 2 32.64 -2.05 11.22
C ARG A 2 32.36 -1.58 9.79
N VAL A 3 32.92 -0.45 9.39
CA VAL A 3 32.68 0.19 8.07
C VAL A 3 32.88 -0.79 6.89
N LEU A 4 33.83 -1.71 7.00
CA LEU A 4 34.06 -2.75 5.99
C LEU A 4 32.83 -3.63 5.73
N GLN A 5 32.09 -3.97 6.80
CA GLN A 5 30.91 -4.80 6.71
C GLN A 5 29.77 -4.05 6.00
N MET A 6 29.58 -2.76 6.33
CA MET A 6 28.59 -1.90 5.68
C MET A 6 28.87 -1.71 4.18
N ILE A 7 30.15 -1.70 3.78
CA ILE A 7 30.53 -1.66 2.35
C ILE A 7 30.24 -3.01 1.67
N GLN A 8 30.49 -4.13 2.35
CA GLN A 8 30.22 -5.47 1.80
C GLN A 8 28.72 -5.76 1.66
N ASP A 9 27.92 -5.29 2.62
CA ASP A 9 26.47 -5.46 2.63
C ASP A 9 25.76 -4.55 1.62
N GLY A 10 26.48 -3.58 1.03
CA GLY A 10 25.94 -2.61 0.07
C GLY A 10 25.19 -1.43 0.73
N ASP A 11 25.25 -1.30 2.05
CA ASP A 11 24.62 -0.21 2.81
C ASP A 11 25.28 1.15 2.55
N ILE A 12 26.59 1.15 2.23
CA ILE A 12 27.36 2.36 1.93
C ILE A 12 28.29 2.10 0.73
N PHE A 13 28.22 2.98 -0.25
CA PHE A 13 29.20 3.07 -1.34
C PHE A 13 30.44 3.83 -0.87
N ALA A 14 31.46 3.11 -0.39
CA ALA A 14 32.72 3.69 0.02
C ALA A 14 33.89 2.76 -0.23
N THR A 15 35.11 3.30 -0.25
CA THR A 15 36.35 2.52 -0.34
C THR A 15 37.26 2.84 0.84
N ILE A 16 37.82 1.81 1.45
CA ILE A 16 38.78 1.95 2.54
C ILE A 16 40.19 1.90 1.97
N ASN A 17 40.95 2.97 2.15
CA ASN A 17 42.35 3.04 1.82
C ASN A 17 43.20 2.83 3.08
N GLN A 18 43.63 1.58 3.32
CA GLN A 18 44.35 1.21 4.55
C GLN A 18 45.75 1.82 4.65
N LYS A 19 46.37 2.20 3.53
CA LYS A 19 47.73 2.81 3.55
C LYS A 19 47.71 4.22 4.14
N ASP A 20 46.62 4.95 3.91
CA ASP A 20 46.42 6.34 4.35
C ASP A 20 45.44 6.43 5.55
N GLY A 21 44.84 5.31 5.95
CA GLY A 21 43.87 5.24 7.04
C GLY A 21 42.52 5.90 6.75
N MET A 22 42.24 6.22 5.48
CA MET A 22 41.08 7.02 5.08
C MET A 22 39.96 6.18 4.47
N VAL A 23 38.73 6.68 4.61
CA VAL A 23 37.54 6.15 3.95
C VAL A 23 37.04 7.21 2.98
N SER A 24 36.96 6.84 1.70
CA SER A 24 36.40 7.70 0.65
C SER A 24 34.98 7.25 0.37
N PHE A 25 34.01 8.12 0.62
CA PHE A 25 32.61 7.89 0.29
C PHE A 25 32.36 8.29 -1.17
N HIS A 26 31.61 7.45 -1.87
CA HIS A 26 31.22 7.65 -3.26
C HIS A 26 29.71 7.88 -3.33
N GLU A 27 29.27 8.53 -4.40
CA GLU A 27 27.85 8.50 -4.75
C GLU A 27 27.45 7.09 -5.17
N ASP A 28 26.16 6.77 -4.98
CA ASP A 28 25.57 5.53 -5.46
C ASP A 28 25.79 5.44 -6.99
N PRO A 29 26.46 4.39 -7.49
CA PRO A 29 26.69 4.20 -8.92
C PRO A 29 25.40 3.84 -9.68
N GLU A 30 24.30 3.54 -8.99
CA GLU A 30 23.01 3.24 -9.59
C GLU A 30 22.47 4.44 -10.38
N GLN A 31 22.21 4.22 -11.66
CA GLN A 31 21.78 5.27 -12.59
C GLN A 31 20.38 5.02 -13.15
N TYR A 32 19.75 3.89 -12.83
CA TYR A 32 18.38 3.54 -13.23
C TYR A 32 18.08 3.63 -14.73
N LYS A 33 19.12 3.69 -15.57
CA LYS A 33 19.03 3.95 -17.01
C LYS A 33 19.19 2.69 -17.86
N THR A 34 19.19 1.53 -17.23
CA THR A 34 19.36 0.24 -17.90
C THR A 34 18.02 -0.30 -18.38
N CYS A 35 18.01 -1.05 -19.48
CA CYS A 35 16.81 -1.75 -19.93
C CYS A 35 16.29 -2.74 -18.87
N GLU A 36 17.18 -3.36 -18.11
CA GLU A 36 16.83 -4.24 -16.99
C GLU A 36 15.96 -3.54 -15.94
N MET A 37 16.27 -2.27 -15.62
CA MET A 37 15.44 -1.49 -14.69
C MET A 37 14.04 -1.26 -15.25
N ILE A 38 13.93 -1.01 -16.55
CA ILE A 38 12.63 -0.86 -17.22
C ILE A 38 11.83 -2.16 -17.15
N ASP A 39 12.47 -3.30 -17.42
CA ASP A 39 11.83 -4.62 -17.35
C ASP A 39 11.38 -4.96 -15.93
N GLN A 40 12.17 -4.59 -14.92
CA GLN A 40 11.83 -4.76 -13.50
C GLN A 40 10.63 -3.89 -13.11
N ILE A 41 10.59 -2.63 -13.57
CA ILE A 41 9.46 -1.72 -13.34
C ILE A 41 8.21 -2.25 -14.01
N ASP A 42 8.29 -2.66 -15.28
CA ASP A 42 7.14 -3.20 -16.01
C ASP A 42 6.60 -4.47 -15.35
N SER A 43 7.48 -5.40 -14.97
CA SER A 43 7.10 -6.60 -14.22
C SER A 43 6.40 -6.26 -12.90
N SER A 44 6.88 -5.22 -12.20
CA SER A 44 6.29 -4.76 -10.95
C SER A 44 4.89 -4.16 -11.15
N ILE A 45 4.71 -3.37 -12.22
CA ILE A 45 3.43 -2.79 -12.62
C ILE A 45 2.44 -3.91 -12.96
N GLN A 46 2.84 -4.86 -13.81
CA GLN A 46 1.99 -5.98 -14.22
C GLN A 46 1.52 -6.79 -13.00
N ARG A 47 2.44 -7.08 -12.06
CA ARG A 47 2.10 -7.77 -10.81
C ARG A 47 1.09 -6.98 -9.98
N LEU A 48 1.27 -5.66 -9.85
CA LEU A 48 0.36 -4.81 -9.10
C LEU A 48 -1.02 -4.72 -9.76
N MET A 49 -1.08 -4.61 -11.09
CA MET A 49 -2.34 -4.63 -11.85
C MET A 49 -3.08 -5.95 -11.67
N ALA A 50 -2.38 -7.09 -11.73
CA ALA A 50 -2.97 -8.40 -11.50
C ALA A 50 -3.53 -8.53 -10.08
N LEU A 51 -2.83 -8.00 -9.08
CA LEU A 51 -3.31 -7.95 -7.71
C LEU A 51 -4.56 -7.08 -7.57
N SER A 52 -4.56 -5.88 -8.16
CA SER A 52 -5.70 -4.97 -8.15
C SER A 52 -6.95 -5.62 -8.74
N LYS A 53 -6.83 -6.28 -9.90
CA LYS A 53 -7.95 -7.02 -10.52
C LYS A 53 -8.50 -8.12 -9.61
N LYS A 54 -7.64 -8.88 -8.94
CA LYS A 54 -8.08 -9.91 -7.99
C LYS A 54 -8.82 -9.30 -6.80
N LEU A 55 -8.32 -8.18 -6.28
CA LEU A 55 -8.95 -7.48 -5.16
C LEU A 55 -10.35 -6.97 -5.55
N THR A 56 -10.50 -6.37 -6.73
CA THR A 56 -11.80 -5.93 -7.25
C THR A 56 -12.76 -7.11 -7.43
N ALA A 57 -12.31 -8.23 -7.98
CA ALA A 57 -13.15 -9.42 -8.13
C ALA A 57 -13.62 -9.98 -6.77
N ILE A 58 -12.76 -9.93 -5.74
CA ILE A 58 -13.13 -10.33 -4.38
C ILE A 58 -14.16 -9.35 -3.80
N ASP A 59 -13.96 -8.05 -3.98
CA ASP A 59 -14.88 -7.01 -3.51
C ASP A 59 -16.28 -7.14 -4.12
N GLU A 60 -16.35 -7.38 -5.43
CA GLU A 60 -17.60 -7.66 -6.15
C GLU A 60 -18.28 -8.91 -5.61
N HIS A 61 -17.52 -10.00 -5.42
CA HIS A 61 -18.06 -11.26 -4.89
C HIS A 61 -18.62 -11.10 -3.47
N ILE A 62 -17.91 -10.38 -2.58
CA ILE A 62 -18.37 -10.14 -1.21
C ILE A 62 -19.60 -9.22 -1.21
N SER A 63 -19.61 -8.19 -2.05
CA SER A 63 -20.71 -7.23 -2.12
C SER A 63 -22.05 -7.89 -2.53
N CYS A 64 -21.99 -8.96 -3.33
CA CYS A 64 -23.16 -9.74 -3.73
C CYS A 64 -23.46 -10.95 -2.83
N ASP A 65 -22.62 -11.24 -1.82
CA ASP A 65 -22.81 -12.39 -0.93
C ASP A 65 -24.05 -12.19 -0.04
N PRO A 66 -25.07 -13.06 -0.13
CA PRO A 66 -26.28 -12.98 0.70
C PRO A 66 -26.01 -12.98 2.20
N ALA A 67 -24.97 -13.69 2.67
CA ALA A 67 -24.60 -13.72 4.08
C ALA A 67 -24.06 -12.36 4.55
N TYR A 68 -23.26 -11.70 3.71
CA TYR A 68 -22.74 -10.36 3.95
C TYR A 68 -23.86 -9.32 3.94
N ILE A 69 -24.73 -9.35 2.93
CA ILE A 69 -25.88 -8.45 2.79
C ILE A 69 -26.82 -8.57 4.00
N THR A 70 -27.13 -9.79 4.44
CA THR A 70 -28.01 -10.03 5.58
C THR A 70 -27.42 -9.50 6.88
N LYS A 71 -26.09 -9.58 7.06
CA LYS A 71 -25.41 -9.04 8.24
C LYS A 71 -25.46 -7.51 8.25
N ILE A 72 -25.12 -6.85 7.14
CA ILE A 72 -25.11 -5.38 7.05
C ILE A 72 -26.54 -4.81 7.12
N GLY A 73 -27.52 -5.47 6.50
CA GLY A 73 -28.92 -5.05 6.56
C GLY A 73 -29.55 -5.15 7.96
N ARG A 74 -28.96 -5.96 8.86
CA ARG A 74 -29.39 -6.09 10.26
C ARG A 74 -28.71 -5.10 11.20
N GLU A 75 -27.47 -4.69 10.90
CA GLU A 75 -26.72 -3.74 11.74
C GLU A 75 -27.02 -2.27 11.44
N ARG A 76 -27.66 -1.94 10.31
CA ARG A 76 -28.27 -0.61 10.17
C ARG A 76 -29.45 -0.55 11.14
N PRO A 77 -29.47 0.37 12.13
CA PRO A 77 -30.72 0.71 12.78
C PRO A 77 -31.68 1.04 11.64
N ARG A 78 -32.83 0.39 11.62
CA ARG A 78 -33.95 0.89 10.84
C ARG A 78 -34.11 2.33 11.32
N LEU A 79 -33.71 3.29 10.51
CA LEU A 79 -34.13 4.66 10.70
C LEU A 79 -35.64 4.56 10.46
N ASP A 80 -36.37 4.35 11.54
CA ASP A 80 -37.82 4.34 11.55
C ASP A 80 -38.22 5.72 11.04
N PHE A 81 -38.56 5.79 9.75
CA PHE A 81 -39.01 7.00 9.07
C PHE A 81 -40.38 7.49 9.62
N ASP A 82 -40.96 6.76 10.57
CA ASP A 82 -42.27 7.00 11.17
C ASP A 82 -42.24 7.94 12.41
N ASP A 83 -41.07 8.44 12.85
CA ASP A 83 -41.00 9.31 14.06
C ASP A 83 -41.18 10.83 13.78
N PHE A 84 -41.57 11.22 12.56
CA PHE A 84 -41.83 12.63 12.24
C PHE A 84 -43.24 13.14 12.66
N ASP A 85 -44.09 12.29 13.24
CA ASP A 85 -45.49 12.62 13.54
C ASP A 85 -45.75 13.19 14.95
N SER A 86 -44.70 13.47 15.73
CA SER A 86 -44.83 14.15 17.04
C SER A 86 -44.54 15.65 16.95
N VAL A 87 -45.27 16.36 16.09
CA VAL A 87 -45.34 17.84 16.16
C VAL A 87 -46.59 18.21 16.96
N PRO A 88 -46.48 18.79 18.17
CA PRO A 88 -47.67 19.17 18.92
C PRO A 88 -48.34 20.37 18.26
N HIS A 89 -49.44 20.14 17.55
CA HIS A 89 -50.38 21.19 17.15
C HIS A 89 -51.10 21.73 18.40
N LYS A 90 -50.45 22.66 19.10
CA LYS A 90 -51.13 23.52 20.09
C LYS A 90 -51.13 24.95 19.63
N PHE A 91 -52.09 25.30 18.77
CA PHE A 91 -52.69 26.64 18.71
C PHE A 91 -54.13 26.50 18.19
N LEU A 92 -55.08 26.41 19.12
CA LEU A 92 -56.45 26.88 18.95
C LEU A 92 -56.93 27.44 20.29
#